data_AF-A0A2V9S9M6-F1
#
_entry.id   AF-A0A2V9S9M6-F1
#
_cell.length_a   1.000
_cell.length_b   1.000
_cell.length_c   1.000
_cell.angle_alpha   90.00
_cell.angle_beta   90.00
_cell.angle_gamma   90.00
#
_symmetry.space_group_name_H-M   'P 1'
#
loop_
_entity.id
_entity.type
_entity.pdbx_description
1 polymer ?
#
loop_
_entity_poly.entity_id
_entity_poly.type
_entity_poly.pdbx_seq_one_letter_code
_entity_poly.pdbx_strand_id
1 'polypeptide(L)'
;MDNKPSPLEKSFYPAPPQLILDPLDDPEWHTYYAIRTGIRYSGMPAWSKALSEEEMWKATAFLSRIQKLPPAVQDYWKKSFGVAPPAPASEKDTGHHHD
;
A
#
# COMPACT_ATOMS: atom_id res chain seq x y z
N MET A 1 7.51 3.58 11.87
CA MET A 1 6.32 3.96 11.07
C MET A 1 5.33 4.56 12.04
N ASP A 2 5.01 5.85 11.94
CA ASP A 2 4.20 6.59 12.92
C ASP A 2 2.74 6.81 12.47
N ASN A 3 2.27 5.99 11.51
CA ASN A 3 0.95 6.12 10.86
C ASN A 3 0.64 7.54 10.35
N LYS A 4 1.65 8.24 9.84
CA LYS A 4 1.51 9.51 9.16
C LYS A 4 1.87 9.39 7.69
N PRO A 5 1.32 10.25 6.81
CA PRO A 5 1.71 10.28 5.41
C PRO A 5 3.22 10.45 5.25
N SER A 6 3.77 9.86 4.20
CA SER A 6 5.18 9.98 3.84
C SER A 6 5.58 11.46 3.71
N PRO A 7 6.77 11.87 4.20
CA PRO A 7 7.30 13.22 3.95
C PRO A 7 7.38 13.60 2.46
N LEU A 8 7.40 12.60 1.56
CA LEU A 8 7.47 12.79 0.12
C LEU A 8 6.09 12.84 -0.57
N GLU A 9 4.98 12.73 0.17
CA GLU A 9 3.62 12.70 -0.39
C GLU A 9 3.38 13.85 -1.39
N LYS A 10 3.77 15.07 -1.00
CA LYS A 10 3.54 16.29 -1.79
C LYS A 10 4.65 16.60 -2.81
N SER A 11 5.68 15.76 -2.86
CA SER A 11 6.87 15.98 -3.71
C SER A 11 6.74 15.33 -5.10
N PHE A 12 5.74 14.48 -5.32
CA PHE A 12 5.49 13.83 -6.60
C PHE A 12 4.13 14.24 -7.17
N TYR A 13 4.01 14.19 -8.50
CA TYR A 13 2.74 14.35 -9.20
C TYR A 13 2.49 13.16 -10.15
N PRO A 14 1.34 12.47 -10.04
CA PRO A 14 0.40 12.55 -8.92
C PRO A 14 1.05 12.15 -7.58
N ALA A 15 0.43 12.55 -6.47
CA ALA A 15 0.92 12.20 -5.13
C ALA A 15 0.94 10.67 -4.94
N PRO A 16 1.98 10.08 -4.31
CA PRO A 16 2.04 8.64 -4.12
C PRO A 16 0.96 8.18 -3.13
N PRO A 17 0.26 7.06 -3.41
CA PRO A 17 -0.74 6.52 -2.50
C PRO A 17 -0.10 6.07 -1.19
N GLN A 18 -0.78 6.29 -0.07
CA GLN A 18 -0.30 5.93 1.26
C GLN A 18 -0.73 4.51 1.64
N LEU A 19 -0.15 3.49 0.99
CA LEU A 19 -0.61 2.08 1.03
C LEU A 19 -0.75 1.44 2.42
N ILE A 20 -0.04 1.96 3.43
CA ILE A 20 -0.17 1.49 4.83
C ILE A 20 -1.39 2.13 5.51
N LEU A 21 -1.70 3.38 5.19
CA LEU A 21 -2.80 4.14 5.80
C LEU A 21 -4.12 3.90 5.07
N ASP A 22 -4.04 3.82 3.75
CA ASP A 22 -5.13 3.61 2.83
C ASP A 22 -4.76 2.49 1.86
N PRO A 23 -4.98 1.22 2.27
CA PRO A 23 -4.65 0.07 1.43
C PRO A 23 -5.51 0.01 0.17
N LEU A 24 -4.92 -0.50 -0.92
CA LEU A 24 -5.60 -0.65 -2.20
C LEU A 24 -6.76 -1.66 -2.11
N ASP A 25 -7.88 -1.34 -2.74
CA ASP A 25 -9.00 -2.26 -3.00
C ASP A 25 -8.93 -2.86 -4.43
N ASP A 26 -7.78 -2.71 -5.08
CA ASP A 26 -7.54 -3.24 -6.41
C ASP A 26 -7.31 -4.76 -6.40
N PRO A 27 -7.77 -5.49 -7.43
CA PRO A 27 -7.46 -6.91 -7.57
C PRO A 27 -5.95 -7.12 -7.76
N GLU A 28 -5.41 -8.25 -7.25
CA GLU A 28 -3.96 -8.50 -7.21
C GLU A 28 -3.26 -8.37 -8.57
N TRP A 29 -3.93 -8.77 -9.66
CA TRP A 29 -3.36 -8.67 -11.01
C TRP A 29 -3.12 -7.21 -11.43
N HIS A 30 -3.96 -6.27 -10.97
CA HIS A 30 -3.84 -4.86 -11.28
C HIS A 30 -2.67 -4.24 -10.50
N THR A 31 -2.58 -4.55 -9.20
CA THR A 31 -1.44 -4.18 -8.34
C THR A 31 -0.11 -4.73 -8.89
N TYR A 32 -0.07 -6.01 -9.29
CA TYR A 32 1.10 -6.62 -9.91
C TYR A 32 1.48 -5.94 -11.23
N TYR A 33 0.49 -5.65 -12.08
CA TYR A 33 0.73 -4.95 -13.34
C TYR A 33 1.38 -3.58 -13.08
N ALA A 34 0.82 -2.78 -12.17
CA ALA A 34 1.37 -1.48 -11.79
C ALA A 34 2.80 -1.59 -11.25
N ILE A 35 3.10 -2.55 -10.36
CA ILE A 35 4.47 -2.78 -9.86
C ILE A 35 5.42 -3.15 -11.00
N ARG A 36 5.00 -4.06 -11.89
CA ARG A 36 5.84 -4.56 -12.97
C ARG A 36 6.18 -3.50 -14.01
N THR A 37 5.19 -2.68 -14.40
CA THR A 37 5.32 -1.71 -15.50
C THR A 37 5.58 -0.29 -15.05
N GLY A 38 5.31 0.02 -13.78
CA GLY A 38 5.18 1.40 -13.31
C GLY A 38 3.94 2.07 -13.90
N ILE A 39 3.78 3.35 -13.59
CA ILE A 39 2.68 4.19 -14.10
C ILE A 39 3.28 5.38 -14.85
N ARG A 40 2.90 5.54 -16.12
CA ARG A 40 3.39 6.62 -16.99
C ARG A 40 2.97 7.98 -16.43
N TYR A 41 3.85 8.98 -16.58
CA TYR A 41 3.63 10.34 -16.09
C TYR A 41 3.41 10.42 -14.57
N SER A 42 3.99 9.46 -13.84
CA SER A 42 4.08 9.47 -12.39
C SER A 42 5.53 9.27 -11.95
N GLY A 43 5.81 9.42 -10.66
CA GLY A 43 7.09 9.04 -10.06
C GLY A 43 7.28 7.53 -9.86
N MET A 44 6.31 6.68 -10.23
CA MET A 44 6.36 5.23 -9.99
C MET A 44 7.16 4.51 -11.10
N PRO A 45 8.34 3.94 -10.80
CA PRO A 45 9.14 3.23 -11.78
C PRO A 45 8.58 1.84 -12.08
N ALA A 46 9.01 1.25 -13.20
CA ALA A 46 8.86 -0.17 -13.45
C ALA A 46 9.86 -0.97 -12.60
N TRP A 47 9.36 -1.90 -11.79
CA TRP A 47 10.23 -2.71 -10.92
C TRP A 47 10.77 -3.98 -11.57
N SER A 48 10.30 -4.33 -12.78
CA SER A 48 10.73 -5.53 -13.52
C SER A 48 12.22 -5.59 -13.87
N LYS A 49 12.96 -4.47 -13.75
CA LYS A 49 14.42 -4.42 -13.92
C LYS A 49 15.20 -4.58 -12.61
N ALA A 50 14.53 -4.48 -11.46
CA ALA A 50 15.14 -4.50 -10.13
C ALA A 50 14.69 -5.70 -9.30
N LEU A 51 13.50 -6.24 -9.56
CA LEU A 51 12.90 -7.36 -8.84
C LEU A 51 12.57 -8.49 -9.82
N SER A 52 12.74 -9.72 -9.36
CA SER A 52 12.22 -10.91 -10.04
C SER A 52 10.69 -10.95 -10.03
N GLU A 53 10.10 -11.75 -10.91
CA GLU A 53 8.65 -11.96 -10.93
C GLU A 53 8.11 -12.48 -9.60
N GLU A 54 8.83 -13.41 -8.97
CA GLU A 54 8.44 -13.95 -7.67
C GLU A 54 8.46 -12.87 -6.57
N GLU A 55 9.46 -11.98 -6.57
CA GLU A 55 9.54 -10.87 -5.62
C GLU A 55 8.43 -9.84 -5.83
N MET A 56 8.10 -9.53 -7.09
CA MET A 56 6.97 -8.65 -7.41
C MET A 56 5.64 -9.27 -6.94
N TRP A 57 5.43 -10.57 -7.14
CA TRP A 57 4.25 -11.26 -6.60
C TRP A 57 4.22 -11.29 -5.07
N LYS A 58 5.36 -11.48 -4.40
CA LYS A 58 5.45 -11.37 -2.93
C LYS A 58 5.06 -9.99 -2.44
N ALA A 59 5.53 -8.93 -3.10
CA ALA A 59 5.15 -7.56 -2.77
C ALA A 59 3.64 -7.32 -2.97
N THR A 60 3.08 -7.73 -4.11
CA THR A 60 1.64 -7.69 -4.40
C THR A 60 0.83 -8.41 -3.33
N ALA A 61 1.24 -9.64 -2.98
CA ALA A 61 0.53 -10.48 -2.03
C ALA A 61 0.53 -9.87 -0.62
N PHE A 62 1.65 -9.26 -0.22
CA PHE A 62 1.76 -8.53 1.03
C PHE A 62 0.84 -7.32 1.06
N LEU A 63 0.89 -6.45 0.05
CA LEU A 63 0.06 -5.24 -0.03
C LEU A 63 -1.44 -5.58 0.01
N SER A 64 -1.85 -6.60 -0.73
CA SER A 64 -3.25 -7.04 -0.81
C SER A 64 -3.78 -7.66 0.50
N ARG A 65 -2.90 -8.00 1.43
CA ARG A 65 -3.24 -8.66 2.72
C ARG A 65 -2.80 -7.85 3.92
N ILE A 66 -2.39 -6.59 3.74
CA ILE A 66 -1.78 -5.80 4.80
C ILE A 66 -2.71 -5.53 5.99
N GLN A 67 -4.03 -5.54 5.75
CA GLN A 67 -5.05 -5.44 6.79
C GLN A 67 -5.35 -6.77 7.50
N LYS A 68 -4.90 -7.90 6.93
CA LYS A 68 -5.20 -9.28 7.35
C LYS A 68 -3.92 -10.06 7.60
N LEU A 69 -2.99 -9.47 8.34
CA LEU A 69 -1.72 -10.11 8.68
C LEU A 69 -1.91 -11.18 9.76
N PRO A 70 -1.18 -12.31 9.71
CA PRO A 70 -1.19 -13.31 10.79
C PRO A 70 -0.74 -12.68 12.13
N PRO A 71 -1.23 -13.17 13.30
CA PRO A 71 -0.91 -12.59 14.60
C PRO A 71 0.60 -12.42 14.86
N ALA A 72 1.40 -13.45 14.52
CA ALA A 72 2.86 -13.39 14.66
C ALA A 72 3.51 -12.24 13.86
N VAL A 73 2.95 -11.92 12.69
CA VAL A 73 3.44 -10.82 11.84
C VAL A 73 3.00 -9.48 12.41
N GLN A 74 1.80 -9.38 12.97
CA GLN A 74 1.33 -8.17 13.66
C GLN A 74 2.20 -7.86 14.90
N ASP A 75 2.56 -8.89 15.67
CA ASP A 75 3.45 -8.75 16.82
C ASP A 75 4.84 -8.29 16.40
N TYR A 76 5.40 -8.92 15.36
CA TYR A 76 6.68 -8.51 14.78
C TYR A 76 6.66 -7.06 14.30
N TRP A 77 5.60 -6.66 13.61
CA TRP A 77 5.42 -5.30 13.12
C TRP A 77 5.38 -4.28 14.28
N LYS A 78 4.57 -4.55 15.31
CA LYS A 78 4.47 -3.69 16.49
C LYS A 78 5.80 -3.57 17.22
N LYS A 79 6.54 -4.67 17.36
CA LYS A 79 7.87 -4.68 17.98
C LYS A 79 8.89 -3.88 17.16
N SER A 80 8.84 -3.98 15.84
CA SER A 80 9.84 -3.37 14.94
C SER A 80 9.58 -1.89 14.70
N PHE A 81 8.32 -1.49 14.60
CA PHE A 81 7.92 -0.14 14.18
C PHE A 81 7.25 0.68 15.28
N GLY A 82 6.98 0.09 16.45
CA GLY A 82 6.38 0.76 17.60
C GLY A 82 4.88 1.08 17.45
N VAL A 83 4.27 0.66 16.34
CA VAL A 83 2.90 0.99 15.95
C VAL A 83 2.23 -0.26 15.39
N ALA A 84 0.92 -0.41 15.59
CA ALA A 84 0.17 -1.54 15.06
C ALA A 84 0.01 -1.45 13.52
N PRO A 85 -0.08 -2.59 12.80
CA PRO A 85 -0.45 -2.60 11.39
C PRO A 85 -1.84 -1.97 11.16
N PRO A 86 -2.16 -1.53 9.93
CA PRO A 86 -3.49 -1.05 9.61
C PRO A 86 -4.53 -2.13 9.90
N ALA A 87 -5.51 -1.80 10.75
CA ALA A 87 -6.69 -2.62 10.92
C ALA A 87 -7.64 -2.38 9.73
N PRO A 88 -8.47 -3.36 9.35
CA PRO A 88 -9.54 -3.10 8.39
C PRO A 88 -10.42 -1.96 8.92
N ALA A 89 -10.55 -0.91 8.13
CA ALA A 89 -11.40 0.22 8.48
C ALA A 89 -12.83 -0.29 8.66
N SER A 90 -13.44 -0.03 9.81
CA SER A 90 -14.90 0.05 9.85
C SER A 90 -15.30 1.20 8.92
N GLU A 91 -16.20 0.91 7.98
CA GLU A 91 -16.74 1.85 7.00
C GLU A 91 -16.92 3.24 7.60
N LYS A 92 -16.13 4.22 7.14
CA LYS A 92 -16.45 5.63 7.41
C LYS A 92 -17.61 6.00 6.49
N ASP A 93 -18.82 5.92 7.02
CA ASP A 93 -20.03 6.53 6.50
C ASP A 93 -19.73 8.00 6.15
N THR A 94 -19.57 8.28 4.86
CA THR A 94 -19.36 9.64 4.35
C THR A 94 -20.50 9.94 3.40
N GLY A 95 -21.67 10.20 3.97
CA GLY A 95 -22.83 10.72 3.26
C GLY A 95 -22.45 11.95 2.43
N HIS A 96 -22.43 11.80 1.11
CA HIS A 96 -22.28 12.89 0.17
C HIS A 96 -23.65 13.57 0.01
N HIS A 97 -23.82 14.71 0.67
CA HIS A 97 -24.91 15.63 0.45
C HIS A 97 -24.67 16.30 -0.92
N HIS A 98 -25.55 16.03 -1.88
CA HIS A 98 -25.63 16.76 -3.13
C HIS A 98 -26.49 18.02 -2.92
N ASP A 99 -25.90 19.19 -3.11
CA ASP A 99 -26.60 20.42 -3.53
C ASP A 99 -26.12 20.78 -4.94
#